data_AF-A0A501XXB5-F1
#
_entry.id   AF-A0A501XXB5-F1
#
_cell.length_a   1.000
_cell.length_b   1.000
_cell.length_c   1.000
_cell.angle_alpha   90.00
_cell.angle_beta   90.00
_cell.angle_gamma   90.00
#
_symmetry.space_group_name_H-M   'P 1'
#
loop_
_entity.id
_entity.type
_entity.pdbx_description
1 polymer ?
#
loop_
_entity_poly.entity_id
_entity_poly.type
_entity_poly.pdbx_seq_one_letter_code
_entity_poly.pdbx_strand_id
1 'polypeptide(L)' 'MQMQHNQACSKAQLEQELNAFFDNDTAKINEWLDTPIPRLGGQYPRSMLATDDKRAELFQVLQEMKFGDMA' A
#
# COMPACT_ATOMS: atom_id res chain seq x y z
N MET A 1 -24.29 8.31 -6.31
CA MET A 1 -23.34 7.99 -5.24
C MET A 1 -21.96 7.96 -5.85
N GLN A 2 -21.17 9.04 -5.71
CA GLN A 2 -19.79 9.09 -6.19
C GLN A 2 -18.89 8.99 -4.95
N MET A 3 -18.40 7.80 -4.65
CA MET A 3 -17.31 7.63 -3.70
C MET A 3 -16.01 7.89 -4.47
N GLN A 4 -15.69 9.15 -4.69
CA GLN A 4 -14.43 9.57 -5.31
C GLN A 4 -13.60 10.29 -4.25
N HIS A 5 -13.12 9.52 -3.27
CA HIS A 5 -11.99 9.96 -2.45
C HIS A 5 -10.72 9.75 -3.30
N ASN A 6 -10.51 10.64 -4.26
CA ASN A 6 -9.21 10.86 -4.87
C ASN A 6 -8.30 11.54 -3.83
N GLN A 7 -7.99 10.82 -2.75
CA GLN A 7 -6.98 11.24 -1.81
C GLN A 7 -5.66 10.87 -2.46
N ALA A 8 -5.00 11.85 -3.09
CA ALA A 8 -3.66 11.67 -3.59
C ALA A 8 -2.78 11.20 -2.42
N CYS A 9 -2.43 9.92 -2.39
CA CYS A 9 -1.52 9.40 -1.38
C CYS A 9 -0.12 9.87 -1.77
N SER A 10 0.42 10.83 -1.03
CA SER A 10 1.80 11.26 -1.24
C SER A 10 2.75 10.12 -0.89
N LYS A 11 3.90 10.09 -1.55
CA LYS A 11 4.95 9.10 -1.27
C LYS A 11 5.33 9.08 0.21
N ALA A 12 5.47 10.25 0.83
CA ALA A 12 5.84 10.38 2.24
C ALA A 12 4.79 9.78 3.19
N GLN A 13 3.48 9.96 2.90
CA GLN A 13 2.41 9.35 3.70
C GLN A 13 2.44 7.83 3.61
N LEU A 14 2.63 7.28 2.40
CA LEU A 14 2.73 5.83 2.21
C LEU A 14 3.96 5.25 2.91
N GLU A 15 5.11 5.93 2.83
CA GLU A 15 6.32 5.54 3.54
C GLU A 15 6.13 5.56 5.06
N GLN A 16 5.45 6.56 5.60
CA GLN A 16 5.13 6.62 7.03
C GLN A 16 4.24 5.45 7.46
N GLU A 17 3.20 5.13 6.68
CA GLU A 17 2.30 4.02 7.01
C GLU A 17 3.01 2.66 6.91
N LEU A 18 3.88 2.46 5.91
CA LEU A 18 4.71 1.25 5.79
C LEU A 18 5.62 1.08 7.01
N ASN A 19 6.30 2.15 7.41
CA ASN A 19 7.14 2.13 8.60
C ASN A 19 6.32 1.82 9.86
N ALA A 20 5.13 2.41 10.01
CA ALA A 20 4.26 2.14 11.14
C ALA A 20 3.72 0.70 11.14
N PHE A 21 3.38 0.14 9.98
CA PHE A 21 2.84 -1.21 9.85
C PHE A 21 3.88 -2.30 10.13
N PHE A 22 5.13 -2.09 9.70
CA PHE A 22 6.22 -3.05 9.83
C PHE A 22 7.18 -2.73 10.98
N ASP A 23 6.80 -1.89 11.93
CA ASP A 23 7.65 -1.48 13.08
C ASP A 23 9.04 -0.93 12.68
N ASN A 24 9.10 -0.20 11.56
CA ASN A 24 10.33 0.28 10.92
C ASN A 24 11.30 -0.83 10.49
N ASP A 25 10.84 -2.08 10.38
CA ASP A 25 11.63 -3.21 9.89
C ASP A 25 11.79 -3.11 8.37
N THR A 26 12.88 -2.45 7.95
CA THR A 26 13.21 -2.28 6.54
C THR A 26 13.36 -3.59 5.77
N ALA A 27 13.69 -4.70 6.41
CA ALA A 27 13.79 -5.99 5.74
C ALA A 27 12.38 -6.50 5.35
N LYS A 28 11.44 -6.46 6.30
CA LYS A 28 10.04 -6.81 6.04
C LYS A 28 9.36 -5.88 5.04
N ILE A 29 9.64 -4.57 5.12
CA ILE A 29 9.13 -3.60 4.14
C ILE A 29 9.62 -3.97 2.74
N ASN A 30 10.92 -4.23 2.58
CA ASN A 30 11.47 -4.61 1.27
C ASN A 30 10.91 -5.95 0.78
N GLU A 31 10.81 -6.95 1.65
CA GLU A 31 10.20 -8.24 1.31
C GLU A 31 8.76 -8.07 0.83
N TRP A 32 7.95 -7.29 1.54
CA TRP A 32 6.58 -7.00 1.13
C TRP A 32 6.51 -6.23 -0.19
N LEU A 33 7.39 -5.26 -0.40
CA LEU A 33 7.47 -4.49 -1.65
C LEU A 33 7.82 -5.37 -2.86
N ASP A 34 8.57 -6.44 -2.63
CA ASP A 34 8.99 -7.43 -3.64
C ASP A 34 8.12 -8.70 -3.65
N THR A 35 7.02 -8.71 -2.89
CA THR A 35 6.04 -9.80 -2.89
C THR A 35 4.85 -9.41 -3.79
N PRO A 36 4.48 -10.24 -4.78
CA PRO A 36 3.34 -9.94 -5.65
C PRO A 36 2.03 -10.05 -4.87
N ILE A 37 1.13 -9.09 -5.05
CA ILE A 37 -0.17 -9.07 -4.35
C ILE A 37 -1.26 -9.68 -5.28
N PRO A 38 -1.83 -10.86 -4.96
CA PRO A 38 -2.73 -11.58 -5.87
C PRO A 38 -3.97 -10.79 -6.30
N ARG A 39 -4.61 -10.06 -5.36
CA ARG A 39 -5.80 -9.25 -5.67
C ARG A 39 -5.54 -8.05 -6.58
N LEU A 40 -4.29 -7.62 -6.70
CA LEU A 40 -3.86 -6.57 -7.64
C LEU A 40 -3.39 -7.16 -8.98
N GLY A 41 -3.85 -8.37 -9.30
CA GLY A 41 -3.40 -9.13 -10.47
C GLY A 41 -1.96 -9.62 -10.38
N GLY A 42 -1.43 -9.78 -9.16
CA GLY A 42 -0.04 -10.18 -8.92
C GLY A 42 0.98 -9.06 -9.13
N GLN A 43 0.55 -7.79 -9.14
CA GLN A 43 1.47 -6.65 -9.20
C GLN A 43 2.34 -6.57 -7.95
N TYR A 44 3.58 -6.12 -8.15
CA TYR A 44 4.54 -5.84 -7.08
C TYR A 44 4.31 -4.43 -6.51
N PRO A 45 4.17 -4.25 -5.19
CA PRO A 45 3.99 -2.93 -4.59
C PRO A 45 5.11 -1.95 -4.94
N ARG A 46 6.36 -2.42 -5.09
CA ARG A 46 7.48 -1.58 -5.50
C ARG A 46 7.21 -0.82 -6.81
N SER A 47 6.55 -1.47 -7.78
CA SER A 47 6.21 -0.87 -9.08
C SER A 47 5.06 0.14 -9.00
N MET A 48 4.25 0.06 -7.93
CA MET A 48 3.08 0.88 -7.70
C MET A 48 3.40 2.20 -6.98
N LEU A 49 4.60 2.34 -6.42
CA LEU A 49 5.05 3.58 -5.77
C LEU A 49 5.18 4.78 -6.73
N ALA A 50 5.29 4.51 -8.04
CA ALA A 50 5.59 5.51 -9.06
C ALA A 50 4.47 6.52 -9.32
N THR A 51 3.19 6.11 -9.20
CA THR A 51 2.04 6.97 -9.54
C THR A 51 1.12 7.18 -8.35
N ASP A 52 0.52 8.35 -8.27
CA ASP A 52 -0.35 8.77 -7.16
C ASP A 52 -1.54 7.82 -6.96
N ASP A 53 -2.21 7.44 -8.05
CA ASP A 53 -3.35 6.52 -8.03
C ASP A 53 -2.96 5.14 -7.48
N LYS A 54 -1.80 4.63 -7.88
CA LYS A 54 -1.31 3.31 -7.44
C LYS A 54 -0.83 3.35 -5.99
N ARG A 55 -0.30 4.48 -5.52
CA ARG A 55 0.01 4.67 -4.09
C ARG A 55 -1.25 4.69 -3.23
N ALA A 56 -2.35 5.28 -3.69
CA ALA A 56 -3.62 5.25 -2.98
C ALA A 56 -4.16 3.81 -2.86
N GLU A 57 -4.04 3.01 -3.93
CA GLU A 57 -4.42 1.59 -3.92
C GLU A 57 -3.57 0.77 -2.94
N LEU A 58 -2.24 0.99 -2.89
CA LEU A 58 -1.38 0.37 -1.89
C LEU A 58 -1.70 0.80 -0.45
N PHE A 59 -2.05 2.07 -0.26
CA PHE A 59 -2.46 2.56 1.05
C PHE A 59 -3.71 1.83 1.54
N GLN A 60 -4.71 1.68 0.67
CA GLN A 60 -5.91 0.91 0.98
C GLN A 60 -5.55 -0.54 1.33
N VAL A 61 -4.59 -1.13 0.60
CA VAL A 61 -4.12 -2.49 0.90
C VAL A 61 -3.57 -2.64 2.31
N LEU A 62 -2.74 -1.69 2.73
CA LEU A 62 -2.17 -1.68 4.07
C LEU A 62 -3.25 -1.51 5.15
N GLN A 63 -4.26 -0.66 4.91
CA GLN A 63 -5.36 -0.48 5.86
C GLN A 63 -6.18 -1.77 6.02
N GLU A 64 -6.52 -2.44 4.92
CA GLU A 64 -7.26 -3.71 4.96
C GLU A 64 -6.47 -4.80 5.69
N MET A 65 -5.16 -4.91 5.45
CA MET A 65 -4.28 -5.83 6.18
C MET A 65 -4.20 -5.52 7.68
N LYS A 66 -4.21 -4.24 8.06
CA LYS A 66 -4.09 -3.77 9.45
C LYS A 66 -5.34 -4.03 10.28
N PHE A 67 -6.52 -3.82 9.68
CA PHE A 67 -7.79 -3.95 10.38
C PHE A 67 -8.47 -5.31 10.17
N GLY A 68 -7.88 -6.18 9.35
CA GLY A 68 -8.39 -7.53 9.11
C GLY A 68 -9.68 -7.56 8.30
N ASP A 69 -10.03 -6.46 7.63
CA ASP A 69 -11.14 -6.41 6.68
C ASP A 69 -10.68 -7.13 5.39
N MET A 70 -10.70 -8.45 5.45
CA MET A 70 -10.74 -9.30 4.26
C MET A 70 -12.17 -9.19 3.71
N ALA A 71 -12.40 -8.23 2.80
CA ALA A 71 -13.56 -8.26 1.93
C ALA A 71 -13.43 -9.40 0.90
#